data_AF-A0A934J170-F1
#
_entry.id   AF-A0A934J170-F1
#
_cell.length_a   1.000
_cell.length_b   1.000
_cell.length_c   1.000
_cell.angle_alpha   90.00
_cell.angle_beta   90.00
_cell.angle_gamma   90.00
#
_symmetry.space_group_name_H-M   'P 1'
#
loop_
_entity.id
_entity.type
_entity.pdbx_description
1 polymer ?
#
loop_
_entity_poly.entity_id
_entity_poly.type
_entity_poly.pdbx_seq_one_letter_code
_entity_poly.pdbx_strand_id
1 'polypeptide(L)'
;MIELLEHTDYQDITVQAICDAADVGRSAFYQHFTSKDDLFRSGFDRLRRDLDAAAYAAPEENGSAAPKVIEALFVHAEKHAGLYRSVTTGHGGFIALRIIEGTIAQTLGTALLAEAAIPPAEAEVRALMYASATMAALRWWFQNHNRPERDEMVRLVHSAFAVGNSGRH
;
A
#
# COMPACT_ATOMS: atom_id res chain seq x y z
N MET A 1 9.88 -8.65 12.97
CA MET A 1 8.57 -8.93 12.34
C MET A 1 8.67 -9.16 10.83
N ILE A 2 9.29 -8.25 10.07
CA ILE A 2 9.45 -8.44 8.60
C ILE A 2 10.16 -9.77 8.30
N GLU A 3 11.27 -10.05 8.99
CA GLU A 3 12.01 -11.32 8.87
C GLU A 3 11.14 -12.54 9.16
N LEU A 4 10.33 -12.51 10.22
CA LEU A 4 9.41 -13.60 10.54
C LEU A 4 8.38 -13.84 9.44
N LEU A 5 7.93 -12.78 8.76
CA LEU A 5 6.98 -12.89 7.65
C LEU A 5 7.59 -13.51 6.40
N GLU A 6 8.91 -13.62 6.29
CA GLU A 6 9.55 -14.32 5.16
C GLU A 6 9.45 -15.85 5.30
N HIS A 7 9.21 -16.35 6.52
CA HIS A 7 9.28 -17.78 6.83
C HIS A 7 8.09 -18.30 7.64
N THR A 8 7.19 -17.43 8.11
CA THR A 8 6.07 -17.80 8.98
C THR A 8 4.85 -16.97 8.63
N ASP A 9 3.70 -17.64 8.52
CA ASP A 9 2.44 -16.95 8.25
C ASP A 9 2.07 -16.03 9.41
N TYR A 10 1.53 -14.86 9.08
CA TYR A 10 1.19 -13.82 10.07
C TYR A 10 0.32 -14.32 11.23
N GLN A 11 -0.61 -15.24 10.96
CA GLN A 11 -1.49 -15.81 11.96
C GLN A 11 -0.72 -16.59 13.04
N ASP A 12 0.35 -17.27 12.63
CA ASP A 12 1.18 -18.12 13.49
C ASP A 12 2.28 -17.34 14.21
N ILE A 13 2.61 -16.13 13.76
CA ILE A 13 3.54 -15.25 14.46
C ILE A 13 2.98 -14.89 15.85
N THR A 14 3.75 -15.17 16.89
CA THR A 14 3.42 -14.81 18.28
C THR A 14 4.19 -13.59 18.75
N VAL A 15 3.69 -12.90 19.79
CA VAL A 15 4.45 -11.80 20.44
C VAL A 15 5.79 -12.31 20.98
N GLN A 16 5.86 -13.55 21.46
CA GLN A 16 7.11 -14.15 21.93
C GLN A 16 8.13 -14.29 20.79
N ALA A 17 7.73 -14.87 19.64
CA ALA A 17 8.61 -14.99 18.47
C ALA A 17 9.12 -13.62 17.98
N ILE A 18 8.27 -12.58 18.05
CA ILE A 18 8.66 -11.21 17.73
C ILE A 18 9.73 -10.69 18.70
N CYS A 19 9.53 -10.91 20.01
CA CYS A 19 10.45 -10.50 21.06
C CYS A 19 11.81 -11.21 20.91
N ASP A 20 11.78 -12.52 20.65
CA ASP A 20 12.98 -13.34 20.46
C ASP A 20 13.78 -12.90 19.23
N ALA A 21 13.10 -12.64 18.10
CA ALA A 21 13.74 -12.17 16.87
C ALA A 21 14.33 -10.76 17.00
N ALA A 22 13.81 -9.93 17.91
CA ALA A 22 14.27 -8.57 18.13
C ALA A 22 15.23 -8.43 19.33
N ASP A 23 15.54 -9.53 20.02
CA ASP A 23 16.33 -9.55 21.27
C ASP A 23 15.81 -8.56 22.33
N VAL A 24 14.49 -8.54 22.54
CA VAL A 24 13.83 -7.69 23.54
C VAL A 24 12.93 -8.49 24.48
N GLY A 25 12.73 -8.00 25.70
CA GLY A 25 11.78 -8.58 26.63
C GLY A 25 10.31 -8.25 26.27
N ARG A 26 9.37 -9.12 26.64
CA ARG A 26 7.92 -8.88 26.45
C ARG A 26 7.42 -7.60 27.10
N SER A 27 7.97 -7.22 28.25
CA SER A 27 7.62 -5.95 28.91
C SER A 27 8.00 -4.74 28.07
N ALA A 28 9.18 -4.76 27.43
CA ALA A 28 9.62 -3.71 26.52
C ALA A 28 8.75 -3.65 25.25
N PHE A 29 8.33 -4.80 24.71
CA PHE A 29 7.37 -4.83 23.60
C PHE A 29 6.07 -4.09 23.96
N TYR A 30 5.47 -4.41 25.11
CA TYR A 30 4.20 -3.83 25.54
C TYR A 30 4.29 -2.37 25.99
N GLN A 31 5.49 -1.79 26.12
CA GLN A 31 5.65 -0.33 26.29
C GLN A 31 5.32 0.44 25.02
N HIS A 32 5.50 -0.18 23.84
CA HIS A 32 5.31 0.47 22.55
C HIS A 32 4.11 -0.05 21.78
N PHE A 33 3.74 -1.31 21.98
CA PHE A 33 2.71 -1.98 21.19
C PHE A 33 1.72 -2.75 22.05
N THR A 34 0.43 -2.53 21.80
CA THR A 34 -0.65 -3.22 22.50
C THR A 34 -0.84 -4.67 22.02
N SER A 35 -0.38 -4.99 20.80
CA SER A 35 -0.51 -6.31 20.17
C SER A 35 0.47 -6.49 19.00
N LYS A 36 0.59 -7.72 18.47
CA LYS A 36 1.32 -7.96 17.21
C LYS A 36 0.69 -7.20 16.04
N ASP A 37 -0.63 -6.99 16.06
CA ASP A 37 -1.36 -6.24 15.05
C ASP A 37 -1.01 -4.76 15.08
N ASP A 38 -0.86 -4.20 16.28
CA ASP A 38 -0.43 -2.82 16.50
C ASP A 38 0.99 -2.59 15.97
N LEU A 39 1.94 -3.46 16.35
CA LEU A 39 3.27 -3.45 15.75
C LEU A 39 3.21 -3.55 14.23
N PHE A 40 2.39 -4.47 13.70
CA PHE A 40 2.31 -4.69 12.27
C PHE A 40 1.81 -3.45 11.52
N ARG A 41 0.74 -2.81 12.03
CA ARG A 41 0.21 -1.56 11.47
C ARG A 41 1.24 -0.44 11.53
N SER A 42 1.99 -0.33 12.63
CA SER A 42 3.04 0.69 12.76
C SER A 42 4.14 0.57 11.69
N GLY A 43 4.39 -0.64 11.19
CA GLY A 43 5.31 -0.88 10.06
C GLY A 43 4.88 -0.19 8.76
N PHE A 44 3.59 0.07 8.59
CA PHE A 44 3.03 0.76 7.42
C PHE A 44 2.85 2.27 7.61
N ASP A 45 3.14 2.82 8.80
CA ASP A 45 3.05 4.27 9.01
C ASP A 45 4.01 5.05 8.11
N ARG A 46 5.17 4.46 7.80
CA ARG A 46 6.09 5.07 6.83
C ARG A 46 5.51 5.08 5.42
N LEU A 47 4.91 3.96 4.97
CA LEU A 47 4.22 3.91 3.68
C LEU A 47 3.14 5.01 3.63
N ARG A 48 2.29 5.11 4.66
CA ARG A 48 1.25 6.14 4.74
C ARG A 48 1.82 7.55 4.57
N ARG A 49 2.87 7.89 5.33
CA ARG A 49 3.54 9.20 5.21
C ARG A 49 4.09 9.44 3.81
N ASP A 50 4.70 8.43 3.19
CA ASP A 50 5.25 8.54 1.84
C ASP A 50 4.13 8.77 0.81
N LEU A 51 2.98 8.09 0.94
CA LEU A 51 1.82 8.27 0.06
C LEU A 51 1.17 9.64 0.24
N ASP A 52 0.97 10.08 1.49
CA ASP A 52 0.37 11.39 1.81
C ASP A 52 1.25 12.53 1.29
N ALA A 53 2.58 12.42 1.44
CA ALA A 53 3.53 13.38 0.88
C ALA A 53 3.48 13.43 -0.65
N ALA A 54 3.34 12.27 -1.32
CA ALA A 54 3.21 12.19 -2.76
C ALA A 54 1.89 12.79 -3.26
N ALA A 55 0.79 12.59 -2.53
CA ALA A 55 -0.50 13.20 -2.82
C ALA A 55 -0.43 14.73 -2.68
N TYR A 56 0.18 15.23 -1.62
CA TYR A 56 0.33 16.67 -1.38
C TYR A 56 1.24 17.36 -2.41
N ALA A 57 2.27 16.68 -2.89
CA ALA A 57 3.21 17.22 -3.88
C ALA A 57 2.67 17.19 -5.32
N ALA A 58 1.46 16.66 -5.56
CA ALA A 58 0.85 16.64 -6.88
C ALA A 58 0.56 18.09 -7.34
N PRO A 59 1.07 18.53 -8.52
CA PRO A 59 0.85 19.90 -8.99
C PRO A 59 -0.63 20.18 -9.26
N GLU A 60 -1.14 21.33 -8.77
CA GLU A 60 -2.53 21.79 -8.99
C GLU A 60 -2.90 21.89 -10.48
N GLU A 61 -1.92 22.12 -11.37
CA GLU A 61 -2.13 22.43 -12.78
C GLU A 61 -2.23 21.21 -13.72
N ASN A 62 -1.87 19.98 -13.30
CA ASN A 62 -1.65 18.86 -14.22
C ASN A 62 -2.36 17.52 -13.90
N GLY A 63 -3.42 17.54 -13.10
CA GLY A 63 -4.32 16.40 -12.94
C GLY A 63 -4.06 15.54 -11.69
N SER A 64 -4.89 14.50 -11.57
CA SER A 64 -5.11 13.69 -10.37
C SER A 64 -3.84 13.37 -9.56
N ALA A 65 -3.91 13.36 -8.23
CA ALA A 65 -2.86 12.87 -7.33
C ALA A 65 -2.60 11.35 -7.47
N ALA A 66 -3.51 10.61 -8.11
CA ALA A 66 -3.42 9.17 -8.26
C ALA A 66 -2.09 8.63 -8.83
N PRO A 67 -1.51 9.16 -9.92
CA PRO A 67 -0.24 8.69 -10.47
C PRO A 67 0.90 8.84 -9.46
N LYS A 68 0.94 9.93 -8.68
CA LYS A 68 2.00 10.20 -7.71
C LYS A 68 1.91 9.26 -6.51
N VAL A 69 0.70 8.99 -6.03
CA VAL A 69 0.45 8.00 -4.98
C VAL A 69 0.84 6.60 -5.46
N ILE A 70 0.47 6.23 -6.69
CA ILE A 70 0.83 4.93 -7.27
C ILE A 70 2.36 4.83 -7.44
N GLU A 71 3.02 5.87 -7.95
CA GLU A 71 4.48 5.93 -8.07
C GLU A 71 5.16 5.72 -6.71
N ALA A 72 4.72 6.43 -5.67
CA ALA A 72 5.26 6.31 -4.32
C ALA A 72 5.09 4.89 -3.74
N LEU A 73 3.93 4.25 -3.98
CA LEU A 73 3.71 2.86 -3.60
C LEU A 73 4.71 1.91 -4.27
N PHE A 74 4.88 2.03 -5.59
CA PHE A 74 5.79 1.16 -6.33
C PHE A 74 7.27 1.39 -5.95
N VAL A 75 7.68 2.64 -5.70
CA VAL A 75 9.01 2.97 -5.15
C VAL A 75 9.21 2.32 -3.77
N HIS A 76 8.20 2.40 -2.90
CA HIS A 76 8.25 1.76 -1.59
C HIS A 76 8.32 0.23 -1.74
N ALA A 77 7.55 -0.36 -2.65
CA ALA A 77 7.54 -1.79 -2.89
C ALA A 77 8.88 -2.32 -3.43
N GLU A 78 9.56 -1.57 -4.30
CA GLU A 78 10.92 -1.89 -4.76
C GLU A 78 11.92 -1.93 -3.62
N LYS A 79 11.93 -0.90 -2.76
CA LYS A 79 12.82 -0.81 -1.59
C LYS A 79 12.60 -1.96 -0.61
N HIS A 80 11.39 -2.52 -0.58
CA HIS A 80 10.98 -3.57 0.34
C HIS A 80 10.57 -4.86 -0.40
N ALA A 81 11.23 -5.18 -1.52
CA ALA A 81 10.82 -6.26 -2.43
C ALA A 81 10.66 -7.64 -1.77
N GLY A 82 11.48 -7.99 -0.77
CA GLY A 82 11.35 -9.26 -0.03
C GLY A 82 10.02 -9.37 0.72
N LEU A 83 9.67 -8.31 1.47
CA LEU A 83 8.39 -8.19 2.15
C LEU A 83 7.22 -8.26 1.17
N TYR A 84 7.25 -7.45 0.10
CA TYR A 84 6.17 -7.42 -0.89
C TYR A 84 6.02 -8.76 -1.61
N ARG A 85 7.11 -9.45 -1.93
CA ARG A 85 7.07 -10.80 -2.48
C ARG A 85 6.40 -11.76 -1.49
N SER A 86 6.86 -11.80 -0.23
CA SER A 86 6.26 -12.67 0.79
C SER A 86 4.74 -12.43 0.93
N VAL A 87 4.31 -11.17 1.08
CA VAL A 87 2.87 -10.89 1.31
C VAL A 87 2.00 -11.02 0.07
N THR A 88 2.57 -10.94 -1.15
CA THR A 88 1.81 -11.09 -2.40
C THR A 88 1.77 -12.53 -2.92
N THR A 89 2.63 -13.43 -2.42
CA THR A 89 2.69 -14.84 -2.85
C THR A 89 2.42 -15.86 -1.74
N GLY A 90 2.49 -15.48 -0.46
CA GLY A 90 2.34 -16.38 0.70
C GLY A 90 0.92 -16.46 1.28
N HIS A 91 0.69 -17.47 2.13
CA HIS A 91 -0.61 -17.75 2.77
C HIS A 91 -0.94 -16.82 3.96
N GLY A 92 0.04 -16.07 4.50
CA GLY A 92 -0.13 -15.13 5.62
C GLY A 92 -0.20 -13.64 5.26
N GLY A 93 -0.08 -13.28 3.98
CA GLY A 93 0.01 -11.88 3.53
C GLY A 93 -1.30 -11.09 3.53
N PHE A 94 -2.45 -11.74 3.74
CA PHE A 94 -3.78 -11.13 3.55
C PHE A 94 -3.99 -9.85 4.37
N ILE A 95 -3.57 -9.83 5.64
CA ILE A 95 -3.71 -8.64 6.50
C ILE A 95 -2.82 -7.51 6.01
N ALA A 96 -1.60 -7.82 5.55
CA ALA A 96 -0.66 -6.84 5.00
C ALA A 96 -1.25 -6.18 3.76
N LEU A 97 -1.74 -6.99 2.82
CA LEU A 97 -2.35 -6.53 1.58
C LEU A 97 -3.56 -5.63 1.86
N ARG A 98 -4.40 -6.00 2.84
CA ARG A 98 -5.51 -5.17 3.28
C ARG A 98 -5.10 -3.84 3.90
N ILE A 99 -4.03 -3.82 4.69
CA ILE A 99 -3.51 -2.56 5.27
C ILE A 99 -2.97 -1.67 4.15
N ILE A 100 -2.21 -2.23 3.22
CA ILE A 100 -1.67 -1.48 2.07
C ILE A 100 -2.82 -0.92 1.22
N GLU A 101 -3.78 -1.75 0.83
CA GLU A 101 -4.94 -1.35 0.04
C GLU A 101 -5.78 -0.28 0.74
N GLY A 102 -6.05 -0.45 2.04
CA GLY A 102 -6.75 0.55 2.84
C GLY A 102 -5.99 1.88 2.95
N THR A 103 -4.66 1.83 3.07
CA THR A 103 -3.81 3.03 3.08
C THR A 103 -3.91 3.78 1.76
N ILE A 104 -3.81 3.07 0.63
CA ILE A 104 -3.94 3.66 -0.71
C ILE A 104 -5.32 4.28 -0.89
N ALA A 105 -6.39 3.57 -0.52
CA ALA A 105 -7.77 4.05 -0.64
C ALA A 105 -8.01 5.31 0.20
N GLN A 106 -7.49 5.36 1.43
CA GLN A 106 -7.62 6.53 2.29
C GLN A 106 -6.89 7.74 1.70
N THR A 107 -5.61 7.59 1.33
CA THR A 107 -4.83 8.70 0.75
C THR A 107 -5.46 9.22 -0.54
N LEU A 108 -5.90 8.33 -1.43
CA LEU A 108 -6.58 8.73 -2.68
C LEU A 108 -7.95 9.37 -2.41
N GLY A 109 -8.72 8.86 -1.46
CA GLY A 109 -10.01 9.44 -1.10
C GLY A 109 -9.88 10.87 -0.60
N THR A 110 -8.89 11.12 0.27
CA THR A 110 -8.58 12.48 0.75
C THR A 110 -8.15 13.40 -0.40
N ALA A 111 -7.29 12.91 -1.30
CA ALA A 111 -6.86 13.72 -2.45
C ALA A 111 -8.00 14.04 -3.42
N LEU A 112 -8.83 13.05 -3.77
CA LEU A 112 -9.98 13.23 -4.66
C LEU A 112 -11.03 14.20 -4.10
N LEU A 113 -11.26 14.18 -2.79
CA LEU A 113 -12.14 15.13 -2.10
C LEU A 113 -11.59 16.57 -2.14
N ALA A 114 -10.25 16.72 -2.14
CA ALA A 114 -9.60 18.03 -2.19
C ALA A 114 -9.55 18.60 -3.63
N GLU A 115 -9.40 17.74 -4.64
CA GLU A 115 -9.27 18.13 -6.04
C GLU A 115 -10.59 18.46 -6.74
N ALA A 116 -11.70 17.84 -6.32
CA ALA A 116 -12.92 17.86 -7.10
C ALA A 116 -14.16 18.20 -6.27
N ALA A 117 -15.10 18.94 -6.87
CA ALA A 117 -16.46 19.13 -6.35
C ALA A 117 -17.33 17.87 -6.55
N ILE A 118 -16.77 16.69 -6.31
CA ILE A 118 -17.49 15.41 -6.39
C ILE A 118 -18.10 15.05 -5.03
N PRO A 119 -19.26 14.38 -5.01
CA PRO A 119 -19.86 13.93 -3.76
C PRO A 119 -18.94 12.98 -2.99
N PRO A 120 -18.93 13.01 -1.64
CA PRO A 120 -18.02 12.16 -0.85
C PRO A 120 -18.13 10.66 -1.14
N ALA A 121 -19.34 10.14 -1.34
CA ALA A 121 -19.55 8.75 -1.70
C ALA A 121 -18.94 8.38 -3.07
N GLU A 122 -18.93 9.32 -4.03
CA GLU A 122 -18.30 9.09 -5.33
C GLU A 122 -16.77 9.08 -5.19
N ALA A 123 -16.20 10.00 -4.39
CA ALA A 123 -14.76 10.01 -4.09
C ALA A 123 -14.30 8.70 -3.43
N GLU A 124 -15.08 8.21 -2.46
CA GLU A 124 -14.81 6.95 -1.75
C GLU A 124 -14.83 5.75 -2.71
N VAL A 125 -15.87 5.61 -3.53
CA VAL A 125 -15.97 4.50 -4.50
C VAL A 125 -14.83 4.57 -5.53
N ARG A 126 -14.50 5.75 -6.05
CA ARG A 126 -13.36 5.94 -6.95
C ARG A 126 -12.05 5.52 -6.28
N ALA A 127 -11.80 5.98 -5.06
CA ALA A 127 -10.59 5.65 -4.32
C ALA A 127 -10.46 4.13 -4.05
N LEU A 128 -11.56 3.47 -3.70
CA LEU A 128 -11.61 2.01 -3.55
C LEU A 128 -11.25 1.30 -4.86
N MET A 129 -11.85 1.71 -5.98
CA MET A 129 -11.54 1.13 -7.29
C MET A 129 -10.06 1.34 -7.67
N TYR A 130 -9.52 2.54 -7.45
CA TYR A 130 -8.10 2.82 -7.69
C TYR A 130 -7.19 1.95 -6.84
N ALA A 131 -7.47 1.86 -5.54
CA ALA A 131 -6.69 1.06 -4.61
C ALA A 131 -6.72 -0.43 -5.00
N SER A 132 -7.89 -0.98 -5.30
CA SER A 132 -8.04 -2.38 -5.65
C SER A 132 -7.33 -2.75 -6.96
N ALA A 133 -7.44 -1.93 -8.01
CA ALA A 133 -6.73 -2.22 -9.26
C ALA A 133 -5.22 -1.98 -9.15
N THR A 134 -4.78 -0.98 -8.38
CA THR A 134 -3.35 -0.79 -8.06
C THR A 134 -2.80 -2.00 -7.29
N MET A 135 -3.56 -2.52 -6.32
CA MET A 135 -3.17 -3.70 -5.55
C MET A 135 -3.11 -4.96 -6.43
N ALA A 136 -4.06 -5.12 -7.37
CA ALA A 136 -4.02 -6.20 -8.35
C ALA A 136 -2.78 -6.12 -9.25
N ALA A 137 -2.48 -4.93 -9.76
CA ALA A 137 -1.28 -4.64 -10.55
C ALA A 137 0.00 -4.95 -9.77
N LEU A 138 0.09 -4.52 -8.52
CA LEU A 138 1.25 -4.76 -7.66
C LEU A 138 1.49 -6.25 -7.41
N ARG A 139 0.42 -7.03 -7.12
CA ARG A 139 0.52 -8.49 -6.98
C ARG A 139 1.06 -9.14 -8.25
N TRP A 140 0.47 -8.80 -9.39
CA TRP A 140 0.91 -9.33 -10.69
C TRP A 140 2.39 -8.99 -10.95
N TRP A 141 2.81 -7.77 -10.62
CA TRP A 141 4.18 -7.32 -10.78
C TRP A 141 5.19 -8.11 -9.94
N PHE A 142 4.85 -8.56 -8.72
CA PHE A 142 5.75 -9.41 -7.93
C PHE A 142 5.72 -10.89 -8.31
N GLN A 143 4.62 -11.35 -8.88
CA GLN A 143 4.42 -12.74 -9.32
C GLN A 143 5.01 -13.01 -10.71
N ASN A 144 5.14 -11.99 -11.56
CA ASN A 144 5.57 -12.17 -12.94
C ASN A 144 7.08 -11.91 -13.13
N HIS A 145 7.79 -12.88 -13.72
CA HIS A 145 9.23 -12.74 -13.99
C HIS A 145 9.53 -11.74 -15.11
N ASN A 146 8.69 -11.71 -16.16
CA ASN A 146 8.81 -10.77 -17.29
C ASN A 146 7.96 -9.53 -17.05
N ARG A 147 8.15 -8.90 -15.90
CA ARG A 147 7.42 -7.69 -15.53
C ARG A 147 8.04 -6.44 -16.18
N PRO A 148 7.23 -5.43 -16.53
CA PRO A 148 7.73 -4.13 -16.95
C PRO A 148 8.53 -3.46 -15.83
N GLU A 149 9.36 -2.48 -16.19
CA GLU A 149 10.02 -1.63 -15.20
C GLU A 149 9.00 -0.79 -14.42
N ARG A 150 9.39 -0.29 -13.25
CA ARG A 150 8.51 0.47 -12.35
C ARG A 150 7.75 1.59 -13.08
N ASP A 151 8.47 2.43 -13.82
CA ASP A 151 7.89 3.62 -14.45
C ASP A 151 6.92 3.26 -15.58
N GLU A 152 7.17 2.13 -16.26
CA GLU A 152 6.21 1.58 -17.21
C GLU A 152 4.99 0.99 -16.51
N MET A 153 5.17 0.27 -15.41
CA MET A 153 4.08 -0.27 -14.61
C MET A 153 3.15 0.83 -14.08
N VAL A 154 3.70 1.91 -13.53
CA VAL A 154 2.94 3.07 -13.05
C VAL A 154 2.14 3.70 -14.19
N ARG A 155 2.74 3.87 -15.37
CA ARG A 155 2.04 4.38 -16.57
C ARG A 155 0.90 3.47 -17.00
N LEU A 156 1.11 2.15 -17.03
CA LEU A 156 0.08 1.17 -17.40
C LEU A 156 -1.12 1.24 -16.43
N VAL A 157 -0.86 1.24 -15.12
CA VAL A 157 -1.90 1.37 -14.09
C VAL A 157 -2.67 2.66 -14.30
N HIS A 158 -1.98 3.80 -14.41
CA HIS A 158 -2.63 5.09 -14.61
C HIS A 158 -3.49 5.15 -15.89
N SER A 159 -2.96 4.63 -17.01
CA SER A 159 -3.68 4.64 -18.30
C SER A 159 -4.98 3.85 -18.27
N ALA A 160 -5.03 2.74 -17.53
CA ALA A 160 -6.23 1.93 -17.38
C ALA A 160 -7.39 2.71 -16.74
N PHE A 161 -7.09 3.70 -15.89
CA PHE A 161 -8.11 4.56 -15.28
C PHE A 161 -8.46 5.80 -16.12
N ALA A 162 -7.53 6.29 -16.94
CA ALA A 162 -7.78 7.43 -17.84
C ALA A 162 -8.80 7.08 -18.95
N VAL A 163 -8.83 5.82 -19.40
CA VAL A 163 -9.75 5.35 -20.46
C VAL A 163 -11.23 5.46 -20.06
N GLY A 164 -11.55 5.47 -18.75
CA GLY A 164 -12.93 5.62 -18.26
C GLY A 164 -13.47 7.05 -18.24
N ASN A 165 -12.60 8.08 -18.28
CA ASN A 165 -12.99 9.49 -18.22
C ASN A 165 -13.23 10.14 -19.60
N SER A 166 -12.90 9.45 -20.69
CA SER A 166 -12.96 9.99 -22.06
C SER A 166 -14.37 9.97 -22.69
N GLY A 167 -15.40 9.59 -21.94
CA GLY A 167 -16.77 9.37 -22.44
C GLY A 167 -17.81 10.43 -22.04
N ARG A 168 -17.41 11.58 -21.47
CA ARG A 168 -18.35 12.67 -21.13
C ARG A 168 -17.98 13.94 -21.89
N HIS A 169 -18.37 13.99 -23.16
CA HIS A 169 -18.62 15.22 -23.90
C HIS A 169 -20.05 15.16 -24.46
#